data_AF-A0A494YQZ1-F1
#
_entry.id   AF-A0A494YQZ1-F1
#
_cell.length_a   1.000
_cell.length_b   1.000
_cell.length_c   1.000
_cell.angle_alpha   90.00
_cell.angle_beta   90.00
_cell.angle_gamma   90.00
#
_symmetry.space_group_name_H-M   'P 1'
#
loop_
_entity.id
_entity.type
_entity.pdbx_description
1 polymer ?
#
loop_
_entity_poly.entity_id
_entity_poly.type
_entity_poly.pdbx_seq_one_letter_code
_entity_poly.pdbx_strand_id
1 'polypeptide(L)' 'MTLPNIPCQTFGGKYFWDTLTNSNGWKLQQNRFTQHYRILDPSNIRQAWNVDEEEIWHVFLAMTSQQEHQNVIEHEPFS' A
#
# COMPACT_ATOMS: atom_id res chain seq x y z
N MET A 1 9.90 -16.92 -11.69
CA MET A 1 10.90 -17.22 -10.64
C MET A 1 10.63 -16.30 -9.47
N THR A 2 10.14 -16.83 -8.36
CA THR A 2 9.85 -16.06 -7.13
C THR A 2 11.11 -16.02 -6.28
N LEU A 3 11.73 -14.84 -6.18
CA LEU A 3 12.90 -14.65 -5.33
C LEU A 3 12.47 -14.59 -3.85
N PRO A 4 13.19 -15.26 -2.94
CA PRO A 4 12.82 -15.30 -1.53
C PRO A 4 12.91 -13.92 -0.88
N ASN A 5 11.88 -13.56 -0.14
CA ASN A 5 11.82 -12.36 0.69
C ASN A 5 12.76 -12.54 1.89
N ILE A 6 13.99 -12.04 1.82
CA ILE A 6 14.91 -12.01 2.95
C ILE A 6 14.45 -10.88 3.90
N PRO A 7 14.01 -11.18 5.14
CA PRO A 7 13.59 -10.17 6.10
C PRO A 7 14.81 -9.44 6.66
N CYS A 8 15.24 -8.38 5.96
CA CYS A 8 16.25 -7.44 6.44
C CYS A 8 15.55 -6.23 7.08
N GLN A 9 15.89 -5.91 8.34
CA GLN A 9 15.52 -4.63 8.94
C GLN A 9 16.18 -3.50 8.15
N THR A 10 15.39 -2.79 7.34
CA THR A 10 15.87 -1.60 6.63
C THR A 10 16.01 -0.45 7.63
N PHE A 11 17.18 -0.35 8.28
CA PHE A 11 17.52 0.77 9.18
C PHE A 11 17.58 2.15 8.47
N GLY A 12 17.32 2.22 7.16
CA GLY A 12 17.22 3.46 6.38
C GLY A 12 15.81 3.82 5.88
N GLY A 13 14.78 3.00 6.14
CA GLY A 13 13.51 3.03 5.40
C GLY A 13 12.68 4.32 5.49
N LYS A 14 12.87 5.19 6.49
CA LYS A 14 12.12 6.45 6.62
C LYS A 14 12.66 7.60 5.75
N TYR A 15 13.95 7.60 5.41
CA TYR A 15 14.55 8.69 4.62
C TYR A 15 14.46 8.44 3.11
N PHE A 16 14.17 7.22 2.68
CA PHE A 16 14.20 6.84 1.27
C PHE A 16 12.83 6.71 0.61
N TRP A 17 11.74 6.72 1.38
CA TRP A 17 10.40 6.44 0.87
C TRP A 17 9.42 7.55 1.22
N ASP A 18 8.86 8.19 0.19
CA ASP A 18 7.78 9.16 0.33
C ASP A 18 6.45 8.45 0.19
N THR A 19 5.52 8.72 1.12
CA THR A 19 4.18 8.13 1.08
C THR A 19 3.30 9.01 0.20
N LEU A 20 2.90 8.50 -0.96
CA LEU A 20 2.07 9.20 -1.92
C LEU A 20 0.61 9.22 -1.49
N THR A 21 0.12 8.09 -0.99
CA THR A 21 -1.24 7.98 -0.46
C THR A 21 -1.34 6.88 0.61
N ASN A 22 -2.41 6.95 1.41
CA ASN A 22 -2.78 5.91 2.34
C ASN A 22 -4.30 5.71 2.33
N SER A 23 -4.75 4.47 2.52
CA SER A 23 -6.17 4.13 2.62
C SER A 23 -6.32 2.88 3.49
N ASN A 24 -7.15 2.95 4.55
CA ASN A 24 -7.40 1.83 5.47
C ASN A 24 -6.13 1.11 5.98
N GLY A 25 -5.05 1.86 6.22
CA GLY A 25 -3.75 1.33 6.66
C GLY A 25 -2.83 0.88 5.53
N TRP A 26 -3.33 0.71 4.30
CA TRP A 26 -2.51 0.53 3.11
C TRP A 26 -1.76 1.80 2.77
N LYS A 27 -0.55 1.67 2.24
CA LYS A 27 0.32 2.81 1.87
C LYS A 27 0.93 2.58 0.50
N LEU A 28 0.74 3.53 -0.40
CA LEU A 28 1.53 3.63 -1.63
C LEU A 28 2.73 4.54 -1.34
N GLN A 29 3.93 4.04 -1.59
CA GLN A 29 5.17 4.78 -1.35
C GLN A 29 6.08 4.76 -2.56
N GLN A 30 6.78 5.86 -2.81
CA GLN A 30 7.80 5.98 -3.84
C GLN A 30 9.19 6.07 -3.22
N ASN A 31 10.16 5.38 -3.82
CA ASN A 31 11.55 5.51 -3.44
C ASN A 31 12.13 6.81 -4.03
N ARG A 32 12.69 7.69 -3.20
CA ARG A 32 13.31 8.95 -3.66
C ARG A 32 14.49 8.77 -4.62
N PHE A 33 15.22 7.65 -4.51
CA PHE A 33 16.45 7.42 -5.26
C PHE A 33 16.20 6.60 -6.51
N THR A 34 15.52 5.47 -6.36
CA THR A 34 15.26 4.56 -7.50
C THR A 34 13.97 4.89 -8.24
N GLN A 35 13.16 5.83 -7.73
CA GLN A 35 11.84 6.23 -8.28
C GLN A 35 10.80 5.11 -8.39
N HIS A 36 11.11 3.92 -7.88
CA HIS A 36 10.18 2.79 -7.86
C HIS A 36 9.14 2.94 -6.77
N TYR A 37 7.96 2.39 -7.00
CA TYR A 37 6.82 2.40 -6.12
C TYR A 37 6.67 1.07 -5.38
N ARG A 38 6.06 1.12 -4.20
CA ARG A 38 5.65 -0.05 -3.42
C ARG A 38 4.31 0.20 -2.73
N ILE A 39 3.55 -0.87 -2.58
CA ILE A 39 2.35 -0.90 -1.76
C ILE A 39 2.64 -1.71 -0.51
N LEU A 40 2.36 -1.12 0.65
CA LEU A 40 2.38 -1.77 1.95
C LEU A 40 0.96 -1.99 2.44
N ASP A 41 0.72 -3.11 3.11
CA ASP A 41 -0.53 -3.35 3.84
C ASP A 41 -0.53 -2.69 5.24
N PRO A 42 -1.63 -2.77 6.00
CA PRO A 42 -1.71 -2.23 7.36
C PRO A 42 -0.67 -2.80 8.34
N SER A 43 -0.16 -4.01 8.07
CA SER A 43 0.91 -4.65 8.85
C SER A 43 2.31 -4.20 8.40
N ASN A 44 2.40 -3.24 7.47
CA ASN A 44 3.62 -2.77 6.81
C ASN A 44 4.36 -3.88 6.03
N ILE A 45 3.66 -4.91 5.57
CA ILE A 45 4.20 -5.93 4.68
C ILE A 45 4.01 -5.46 3.24
N ARG A 46 5.07 -5.58 2.43
CA ARG A 46 5.01 -5.21 1.02
C ARG A 46 4.18 -6.22 0.24
N GLN A 47 3.08 -5.77 -0.33
CA GLN A 47 2.19 -6.58 -1.15
C GLN A 47 2.49 -6.43 -2.65
N ALA A 48 2.90 -5.24 -3.09
CA ALA A 48 3.26 -4.99 -4.49
C ALA A 48 4.42 -3.98 -4.61
N TRP A 49 5.07 -3.98 -5.76
CA TRP A 49 6.02 -2.95 -6.18
C TRP A 49 6.05 -2.86 -7.70
N ASN A 50 6.28 -1.66 -8.22
CA ASN A 50 6.40 -1.44 -9.65
C ASN A 50 7.26 -0.19 -9.92
N VAL A 51 7.82 -0.08 -11.12
CA VAL A 51 8.50 1.12 -11.59
C VAL A 51 7.54 2.04 -12.34
N ASP A 52 6.46 1.48 -12.88
CA ASP A 52 5.39 2.23 -13.52
C ASP A 52 4.43 2.79 -12.47
N GLU A 53 4.21 4.10 -12.51
CA GLU A 53 3.32 4.81 -11.60
C GLU A 53 1.85 4.44 -11.86
N GLU A 54 1.41 4.48 -13.11
CA GLU A 54 0.01 4.26 -13.46
C GLU A 54 -0.44 2.85 -13.08
N GLU A 55 0.41 1.86 -13.36
CA GLU A 55 0.12 0.47 -13.02
C GLU A 55 0.04 0.26 -11.50
N ILE A 56 0.95 0.84 -10.71
CA ILE A 56 0.90 0.68 -9.25
C ILE A 56 -0.31 1.40 -8.64
N TRP A 57 -0.75 2.52 -9.22
CA TRP A 57 -1.96 3.21 -8.78
C TRP A 57 -3.21 2.39 -9.07
N HIS A 58 -3.31 1.78 -10.26
CA HIS A 58 -4.40 0.86 -10.57
C HIS A 58 -4.45 -0.32 -9.60
N VAL A 59 -3.30 -0.90 -9.25
CA VAL A 59 -3.23 -1.97 -8.25
C VAL A 59 -3.65 -1.45 -6.87
N PHE A 60 -3.14 -0.29 -6.44
CA PHE A 60 -3.48 0.30 -5.14
C PHE A 60 -4.99 0.52 -5.01
N LEU A 61 -5.60 1.15 -6.02
CA LEU A 61 -7.05 1.38 -6.05
C LEU A 61 -7.81 0.05 -6.06
N ALA A 62 -7.42 -0.93 -6.87
CA ALA A 62 -8.06 -2.24 -6.87
C ALA A 62 -8.02 -2.92 -5.49
N MET A 63 -6.89 -2.80 -4.77
CA MET A 63 -6.72 -3.39 -3.44
C MET A 63 -7.52 -2.65 -2.35
N THR A 64 -7.68 -1.33 -2.46
CA THR A 64 -8.35 -0.52 -1.42
C THR A 64 -9.84 -0.36 -1.67
N SER A 65 -10.30 -0.38 -2.93
CA SER A 65 -11.71 -0.23 -3.31
C SER A 65 -12.60 -1.40 -2.85
N GLN A 66 -12.03 -2.59 -2.64
CA GLN A 66 -12.77 -3.73 -2.12
C GLN A 66 -13.14 -3.60 -0.63
N GLN A 67 -12.64 -2.58 0.07
CA GLN A 67 -12.86 -2.38 1.51
C GLN A 67 -13.95 -1.35 1.84
N GLU A 68 -14.44 -0.58 0.87
CA GLU A 68 -15.51 0.41 1.12
C GLU A 68 -16.90 -0.22 1.33
N HIS A 69 -17.10 -1.47 0.90
CA HIS A 69 -18.42 -2.12 0.97
C HIS A 69 -18.78 -2.73 2.34
N GLN A 70 -17.89 -2.65 3.34
CA GLN A 70 -18.17 -3.20 4.68
C GLN A 70 -18.47 -2.15 5.76
N ASN A 71 -18.42 -0.84 5.46
CA ASN A 71 -18.65 0.23 6.44
C ASN A 71 -20.00 0.95 6.33
N VAL A 72 -20.96 0.43 5.57
CA VAL A 72 -22.28 1.09 5.37
C VAL A 72 -23.44 0.38 6.08
N ILE A 73 -23.20 -0.67 6.88
CA ILE A 73 -24.26 -1.40 7.59
C ILE A 73 -24.04 -1.35 9.11
N GLU A 74 -23.96 -0.15 9.70
CA GLU A 74 -24.11 -0.03 11.16
C GLU A 74 -24.55 1.37 11.59
N HIS A 75 -25.50 1.98 10.89
CA HIS A 75 -26.25 3.13 11.45
C HIS A 75 -27.72 3.08 11.02
N GLU A 76 -28.44 2.07 11.50
CA GLU A 76 -29.87 2.16 11.74
C GLU A 76 -30.09 2.34 13.25
N PRO A 77 -30.60 3.47 13.74
CA PRO A 77 -31.49 3.44 14.88
C PRO A 77 -32.93 3.39 14.34
N PHE A 78 -33.57 2.26 14.62
CA PHE A 78 -35.00 2.17 14.89
C PHE A 78 -35.55 3.50 15.43
N SER A 79 -36.43 4.17 14.68
CA SER A 79 -37.77 4.58 15.13
C SER A 79 -38.57 5.29 14.05
#